data_AF-A0A286FNY8-F1
#
_entry.id   AF-A0A286FNY8-F1
#
_cell.length_a   1.000
_cell.length_b   1.000
_cell.length_c   1.000
_cell.angle_alpha   90.00
_cell.angle_beta   90.00
_cell.angle_gamma   90.00
#
_symmetry.space_group_name_H-M   'P 1'
#
loop_
_entity.id
_entity.type
_entity.pdbx_description
1 polymer ?
#
loop_
_entity_poly.entity_id
_entity_poly.type
_entity_poly.pdbx_seq_one_letter_code
_entity_poly.pdbx_strand_id
1 'polypeptide(L)'
;MRVRHLVHVREEPVHLVLALSAGAAPTVAVTVDAGTSLGTVPSTGVGLNTAVYDAYMNDAKAASLMKAAGVRQLRFPGGSVADAYHWKTHTVTGGSWAAPGTDFDHFMATAKRVGAQPIITANYGLNEVGQPHTSVSDPS
;
A
#
# COMPACT_ATOMS: atom_id res chain seq x y z
N MET A 1 35.81 -71.22 43.65
CA MET A 1 36.01 -70.14 42.67
C MET A 1 34.87 -69.14 42.82
N ARG A 2 35.09 -68.01 43.51
CA ARG A 2 34.08 -66.96 43.74
C ARG A 2 34.38 -65.79 42.79
N VAL A 3 33.48 -65.52 41.84
CA VAL A 3 33.57 -64.36 40.95
C VAL A 3 32.95 -63.16 41.67
N ARG A 4 33.76 -62.15 41.99
CA ARG A 4 33.28 -60.86 42.51
C ARG A 4 32.82 -60.02 41.31
N HIS A 5 31.53 -59.66 41.27
CA HIS A 5 31.03 -58.66 40.34
C HIS A 5 31.42 -57.26 40.85
N LEU A 6 32.18 -56.53 40.04
CA LEU A 6 32.55 -55.14 40.26
C LEU A 6 31.37 -54.25 39.80
N VAL A 7 30.70 -53.55 40.72
CA VAL A 7 29.70 -52.54 40.38
C VAL A 7 30.43 -51.28 39.96
N HIS A 8 30.24 -50.86 38.71
CA HIS A 8 30.78 -49.63 38.16
C HIS A 8 29.84 -48.48 38.54
N VAL A 9 30.26 -47.60 39.44
CA VAL A 9 29.53 -46.36 39.77
C VAL A 9 29.74 -45.38 38.60
N ARG A 10 28.65 -44.90 38.00
CA ARG A 10 28.67 -43.84 36.98
C ARG A 10 28.38 -42.51 37.69
N GLU A 11 29.33 -41.60 37.67
CA GLU A 11 29.16 -40.19 38.09
C GLU A 11 28.56 -39.42 36.92
N GLU A 12 27.34 -38.86 37.06
CA GLU A 12 26.71 -38.00 36.06
C GLU A 12 27.04 -36.52 36.37
N PRO A 13 27.50 -35.72 35.39
CA PRO A 13 27.82 -34.31 35.61
C PRO A 13 26.54 -33.48 35.76
N VAL A 14 26.42 -32.74 36.85
CA VAL A 14 25.34 -31.76 37.04
C VAL A 14 25.65 -30.53 36.18
N HIS A 15 24.96 -30.39 35.05
CA HIS A 15 24.98 -29.16 34.26
C HIS A 15 24.10 -28.10 34.91
N LEU A 16 24.72 -27.04 35.42
CA LEU A 16 24.03 -25.86 35.92
C LEU A 16 23.59 -25.00 34.72
N VAL A 17 22.30 -25.04 34.38
CA VAL A 17 21.70 -24.15 33.39
C VAL A 17 21.41 -22.81 34.06
N LEU A 18 22.11 -21.73 33.66
CA LEU A 18 21.71 -20.37 33.98
C LEU A 18 20.50 -19.98 33.11
N ALA A 19 19.35 -19.73 33.74
CA ALA A 19 18.24 -19.07 33.07
C ALA A 19 18.53 -17.58 32.95
N LEU A 20 18.47 -17.01 31.74
CA LEU A 20 18.44 -15.56 31.56
C LEU A 20 17.09 -15.03 32.07
N SER A 21 17.10 -14.07 33.01
CA SER A 21 15.86 -13.38 33.38
C SER A 21 15.48 -12.42 32.26
N ALA A 22 14.33 -12.63 31.63
CA ALA A 22 13.74 -11.63 30.75
C ALA A 22 13.36 -10.40 31.60
N GLY A 23 13.91 -9.23 31.29
CA GLY A 23 13.47 -7.98 31.90
C GLY A 23 12.00 -7.73 31.56
N ALA A 24 11.20 -7.34 32.55
CA ALA A 24 9.82 -6.97 32.31
C ALA A 24 9.76 -5.79 31.33
N ALA A 25 8.89 -5.86 30.33
CA ALA A 25 8.64 -4.73 29.45
C ALA A 25 8.19 -3.52 30.30
N PRO A 26 8.68 -2.30 30.00
CA PRO A 26 8.26 -1.11 30.73
C PRO A 26 6.75 -0.92 30.56
N THR A 27 6.07 -0.57 31.65
CA THR A 27 4.65 -0.22 31.62
C THR A 27 4.49 1.20 31.07
N VAL A 28 3.59 1.37 30.09
CA VAL A 28 3.23 2.68 29.53
C VAL A 28 1.82 3.02 29.96
N ALA A 29 1.63 4.23 30.50
CA ALA A 29 0.30 4.76 30.79
C ALA A 29 -0.30 5.39 29.51
N VAL A 30 -1.49 4.93 29.12
CA VAL A 30 -2.26 5.48 28.00
C VAL A 30 -3.56 6.03 28.55
N THR A 31 -3.81 7.33 28.32
CA THR A 31 -5.09 7.98 28.66
C THR A 31 -5.92 8.13 27.40
N VAL A 32 -7.18 7.70 27.45
CA VAL A 32 -8.16 7.89 26.38
C VAL A 32 -9.25 8.81 26.90
N ASP A 33 -9.38 10.00 26.32
CA ASP A 33 -10.53 10.87 26.54
C ASP A 33 -11.58 10.61 25.46
N ALA A 34 -12.57 9.78 25.78
CA ALA A 34 -13.71 9.51 24.90
C ALA A 34 -14.82 10.58 25.00
N GLY A 35 -14.70 11.55 25.91
CA GLY A 35 -15.65 12.65 26.09
C GLY A 35 -15.43 13.83 25.14
N THR A 36 -14.24 13.93 24.56
CA THR A 36 -13.86 15.00 23.63
C THR A 36 -13.76 14.48 22.19
N SER A 37 -14.57 15.02 21.28
CA SER A 37 -14.46 14.75 19.84
C SER A 37 -13.55 15.77 19.14
N LEU A 38 -12.56 15.30 18.36
CA LEU A 38 -11.70 16.16 17.54
C LEU A 38 -12.25 16.41 16.13
N GLY A 39 -13.29 15.68 15.74
CA GLY A 39 -13.87 15.74 14.40
C GLY A 39 -14.34 14.37 13.91
N THR A 40 -15.06 14.37 12.79
CA THR A 40 -15.51 13.14 12.14
C THR A 40 -14.57 12.81 11.00
N VAL A 41 -13.99 11.60 11.01
CA VAL A 41 -13.29 11.09 9.84
C VAL A 41 -14.34 10.85 8.75
N PRO A 42 -14.25 11.49 7.57
CA PRO A 42 -15.23 11.30 6.52
C PRO A 42 -15.19 9.85 6.04
N SER A 43 -16.34 9.33 5.59
CA SER A 43 -16.42 7.99 5.02
C SER A 43 -15.50 7.80 3.81
N THR A 44 -15.11 8.90 3.17
CA THR A 44 -14.15 8.93 2.06
C THR A 44 -12.67 9.02 2.49
N GLY A 45 -12.38 9.03 3.80
CA GLY A 45 -11.02 9.26 4.33
C GLY A 45 -10.01 8.15 4.04
N VAL A 46 -10.46 6.97 3.60
CA VAL A 46 -9.60 5.86 3.18
C VAL A 46 -9.57 5.80 1.65
N GLY A 47 -8.42 6.13 1.07
CA GLY A 47 -8.21 6.15 -0.38
C GLY A 47 -6.91 5.48 -0.82
N LEU A 48 -6.82 5.16 -2.12
CA LEU A 48 -5.62 4.62 -2.74
C LEU A 48 -5.24 5.38 -4.02
N ASN A 49 -3.94 5.38 -4.33
CA ASN A 49 -3.40 5.83 -5.60
C ASN A 49 -3.36 4.66 -6.59
N THR A 50 -3.85 4.87 -7.81
CA THR A 50 -3.71 3.95 -8.95
C THR A 50 -2.78 4.57 -9.99
N ALA A 51 -1.98 3.75 -10.68
CA ALA A 51 -1.00 4.24 -11.63
C ALA A 51 -1.21 3.62 -13.02
N VAL A 52 -1.04 4.42 -14.08
CA VAL A 52 -1.17 3.94 -15.47
C VAL A 52 -0.13 2.89 -15.85
N TYR A 53 1.02 2.81 -15.17
CA TYR A 53 2.01 1.76 -15.41
C TYR A 53 1.68 0.42 -14.71
N ASP A 54 0.65 0.38 -13.87
CA ASP A 54 0.24 -0.84 -13.17
C ASP A 54 -0.61 -1.73 -14.09
N ALA A 55 0.02 -2.72 -14.71
CA ALA A 55 -0.67 -3.69 -15.56
C ALA A 55 -1.75 -4.51 -14.82
N TYR A 56 -1.77 -4.50 -13.48
CA TYR A 56 -2.77 -5.17 -12.65
C TYR A 56 -3.83 -4.21 -12.10
N MET A 57 -3.89 -2.96 -12.57
CA MET A 57 -4.87 -1.96 -12.10
C MET A 57 -6.31 -2.48 -12.09
N ASN A 58 -6.67 -3.37 -13.04
CA ASN A 58 -8.02 -3.92 -13.19
C ASN A 58 -8.18 -5.36 -12.69
N ASP A 59 -7.18 -5.90 -11.99
CA ASP A 59 -7.24 -7.24 -11.43
C ASP A 59 -8.44 -7.38 -10.47
N ALA A 60 -9.25 -8.42 -10.69
CA ALA A 60 -10.49 -8.61 -9.94
C ALA A 60 -10.25 -8.94 -8.46
N LYS A 61 -9.13 -9.63 -8.15
CA LYS A 61 -8.75 -9.95 -6.77
C LYS A 61 -8.28 -8.69 -6.06
N ALA A 62 -7.47 -7.86 -6.71
CA ALA A 62 -7.06 -6.55 -6.18
C ALA A 62 -8.28 -5.66 -5.89
N ALA A 63 -9.23 -5.54 -6.82
CA ALA A 63 -10.46 -4.78 -6.59
C ALA A 63 -11.30 -5.31 -5.42
N SER A 64 -11.38 -6.63 -5.26
CA SER A 64 -12.09 -7.26 -4.14
C SER A 64 -11.41 -6.96 -2.80
N LEU A 65 -10.07 -6.98 -2.76
CA LEU A 65 -9.29 -6.64 -1.57
C LEU A 65 -9.42 -5.16 -1.22
N MET A 66 -9.39 -4.26 -2.21
CA MET A 66 -9.62 -2.82 -2.00
C MET A 66 -11.00 -2.57 -1.37
N LYS A 67 -12.04 -3.24 -1.87
CA LYS A 67 -13.38 -3.16 -1.30
C LYS A 67 -13.43 -3.70 0.14
N ALA A 68 -12.83 -4.86 0.39
CA ALA A 68 -12.80 -5.46 1.73
C ALA A 68 -12.01 -4.61 2.74
N ALA A 69 -10.97 -3.90 2.28
CA ALA A 69 -10.19 -2.96 3.09
C ALA A 69 -10.93 -1.63 3.35
N GLY A 70 -12.14 -1.43 2.80
CA GLY A 70 -12.93 -0.22 3.01
C GLY A 70 -12.44 0.99 2.21
N VAL A 71 -11.69 0.80 1.13
CA VAL A 71 -11.25 1.89 0.25
C VAL A 71 -12.47 2.55 -0.40
N ARG A 72 -12.59 3.87 -0.22
CA ARG A 72 -13.70 4.68 -0.73
C ARG A 72 -13.30 5.71 -1.77
N GLN A 73 -12.00 5.91 -2.00
CA GLN A 73 -11.50 6.82 -3.04
C GLN A 73 -10.36 6.18 -3.83
N LEU A 74 -10.34 6.36 -5.15
CA LEU A 74 -9.22 5.98 -6.00
C LEU A 74 -8.73 7.18 -6.80
N ARG A 75 -7.44 7.46 -6.76
CA ARG A 75 -6.79 8.55 -7.52
C ARG A 75 -6.15 8.02 -8.81
N PHE A 76 -6.37 8.71 -9.93
CA PHE A 76 -5.86 8.38 -11.28
C PHE A 76 -5.43 9.66 -12.03
N PRO A 77 -4.45 9.62 -12.96
CA PRO A 77 -3.55 8.50 -13.30
C PRO A 77 -2.44 8.27 -12.25
N GLY A 78 -2.51 9.03 -11.15
CA GLY A 78 -1.75 8.85 -9.92
C GLY A 78 -0.26 9.15 -9.97
N GLY A 79 0.30 9.47 -8.80
CA GLY A 79 1.71 9.83 -8.62
C GLY A 79 2.17 11.02 -9.47
N SER A 80 3.49 11.14 -9.64
CA SER A 80 4.12 12.14 -10.52
C SER A 80 3.87 11.89 -12.01
N VAL A 81 3.44 10.68 -12.38
CA VAL A 81 3.11 10.34 -13.77
C VAL A 81 1.92 11.16 -14.28
N ALA A 82 1.05 11.65 -13.38
CA ALA A 82 -0.06 12.50 -13.75
C ALA A 82 0.37 13.79 -14.45
N ASP A 83 1.54 14.34 -14.12
CA ASP A 83 2.11 15.55 -14.73
C ASP A 83 2.72 15.30 -16.11
N ALA A 84 2.56 14.11 -16.68
CA ALA A 84 3.01 13.81 -18.04
C ALA A 84 2.09 12.84 -18.79
N TYR A 85 0.93 12.49 -18.22
CA TYR A 85 -0.02 11.56 -18.83
C TYR A 85 -0.99 12.29 -19.77
N HIS A 86 -1.12 11.77 -20.99
CA HIS A 86 -2.00 12.29 -22.04
C HIS A 86 -3.22 11.38 -22.17
N TRP A 87 -4.34 11.78 -21.58
CA TRP A 87 -5.53 10.94 -21.49
C TRP A 87 -6.10 10.53 -22.86
N LYS A 88 -6.05 11.44 -23.85
CA LYS A 88 -6.64 11.22 -25.19
C LYS A 88 -5.88 10.17 -25.98
N THR A 89 -4.56 10.12 -25.82
CA THR A 89 -3.67 9.22 -26.56
C THR A 89 -3.24 8.02 -25.73
N HIS A 90 -3.55 8.02 -24.42
CA HIS A 90 -3.08 7.02 -23.47
C HIS A 90 -1.56 6.83 -23.52
N THR A 91 -0.83 7.95 -23.43
CA THR A 91 0.64 7.98 -23.46
C THR A 91 1.19 8.76 -22.28
N VAL A 92 2.47 8.55 -21.98
CA VAL A 92 3.20 9.32 -20.96
C VAL A 92 4.47 9.91 -21.56
N THR A 93 4.69 11.20 -21.35
CA THR A 93 5.92 11.87 -21.77
C THR A 93 7.00 11.78 -20.68
N GLY A 94 8.29 11.83 -21.05
CA GLY A 94 9.37 11.94 -20.08
C GLY A 94 9.85 10.61 -19.45
N GLY A 95 9.60 9.48 -20.11
CA GLY A 95 10.27 8.21 -19.79
C GLY A 95 9.52 7.25 -18.88
N SER A 96 8.28 7.57 -18.48
CA SER A 96 7.33 6.57 -17.96
C SER A 96 6.46 6.04 -19.10
N TRP A 97 5.54 5.12 -18.80
CA TRP A 97 4.69 4.46 -19.80
C TRP A 97 3.30 4.20 -19.25
N ALA A 98 2.33 4.05 -20.14
CA ALA A 98 0.97 3.64 -19.81
C ALA A 98 0.75 2.20 -20.28
N ALA A 99 0.29 1.35 -19.36
CA ALA A 99 0.07 -0.06 -19.63
C ALA A 99 -1.21 -0.30 -20.45
N PRO A 100 -1.22 -1.22 -21.41
CA PRO A 100 -2.44 -1.56 -22.13
C PRO A 100 -3.59 -1.86 -21.17
N GLY A 101 -4.74 -1.25 -21.42
CA GLY A 101 -5.92 -1.42 -20.58
C GLY A 101 -5.85 -0.66 -19.25
N THR A 102 -5.03 0.38 -19.11
CA THR A 102 -5.06 1.27 -17.93
C THR A 102 -5.51 2.69 -18.23
N ASP A 103 -6.22 2.88 -19.34
CA ASP A 103 -6.82 4.17 -19.67
C ASP A 103 -7.95 4.57 -18.68
N PHE A 104 -8.51 5.75 -18.92
CA PHE A 104 -9.56 6.31 -18.09
C PHE A 104 -10.77 5.38 -17.93
N ASP A 105 -11.22 4.73 -19.01
CA ASP A 105 -12.41 3.90 -18.98
C ASP A 105 -12.18 2.63 -18.15
N HIS A 106 -11.00 2.02 -18.29
CA HIS A 106 -10.61 0.87 -17.48
C HIS A 106 -10.50 1.25 -15.99
N PHE A 107 -9.88 2.40 -15.70
CA PHE A 107 -9.84 2.93 -14.33
C PHE A 107 -11.24 3.15 -13.75
N MET A 108 -12.16 3.75 -14.52
CA MET A 108 -13.54 3.98 -14.08
C MET A 108 -14.29 2.65 -13.82
N ALA A 109 -14.02 1.62 -14.63
CA ALA A 109 -14.55 0.27 -14.39
C ALA A 109 -14.03 -0.32 -13.06
N THR A 110 -12.75 -0.12 -12.75
CA THR A 110 -12.16 -0.54 -11.46
C THR A 110 -12.76 0.24 -10.29
N ALA A 111 -12.87 1.56 -10.38
CA ALA A 111 -13.50 2.38 -9.34
C ALA A 111 -14.94 1.92 -9.05
N LYS A 112 -15.70 1.61 -10.10
CA LYS A 112 -17.05 1.04 -9.97
C LYS A 112 -17.06 -0.33 -9.30
N ARG A 113 -16.12 -1.23 -9.62
CA ARG A 113 -16.00 -2.56 -9.00
C ARG A 113 -15.67 -2.48 -7.50
N VAL A 114 -14.77 -1.56 -7.13
CA VAL A 114 -14.43 -1.30 -5.73
C VAL A 114 -15.59 -0.63 -4.98
N GLY A 115 -16.41 0.16 -5.68
CA GLY A 115 -17.41 1.04 -5.07
C GLY A 115 -16.77 2.29 -4.47
N ALA A 116 -15.70 2.78 -5.10
CA ALA A 116 -14.94 3.94 -4.70
C ALA A 116 -15.25 5.15 -5.59
N GLN A 117 -15.13 6.34 -5.02
CA GLN A 117 -15.21 7.61 -5.74
C GLN A 117 -13.90 7.88 -6.49
N PRO A 118 -13.96 8.20 -7.79
CA PRO A 118 -12.79 8.62 -8.56
C PRO A 118 -12.27 10.00 -8.15
N ILE A 119 -10.95 10.15 -8.08
CA ILE A 119 -10.23 11.43 -8.01
C ILE A 119 -9.32 11.51 -9.23
N ILE A 120 -9.55 12.49 -10.10
CA ILE A 120 -8.79 12.65 -11.34
C ILE A 120 -7.76 13.77 -11.17
N THR A 121 -6.50 13.48 -11.48
CA THR A 121 -5.42 14.46 -11.59
C THR A 121 -5.24 14.84 -13.06
N ALA A 122 -5.41 16.12 -13.38
CA ALA A 122 -5.13 16.66 -14.70
C ALA A 122 -3.62 16.91 -14.88
N ASN A 123 -3.11 16.72 -16.10
CA ASN A 123 -1.73 16.99 -16.43
C ASN A 123 -1.49 18.51 -16.53
N TYR A 124 -0.66 19.05 -15.65
CA TYR A 124 -0.17 20.43 -15.66
C TYR A 124 1.36 20.53 -15.85
N GLY A 125 2.04 19.41 -16.06
CA GLY A 125 3.50 19.36 -16.18
C GLY A 125 3.94 19.47 -17.63
N LEU A 126 3.97 18.34 -18.34
CA LEU A 126 4.56 18.19 -19.66
C LEU A 126 3.52 17.97 -20.75
N ASN A 127 3.68 18.70 -21.86
CA ASN A 127 2.97 18.42 -23.10
C ASN A 127 3.53 17.17 -23.82
N GLU A 128 2.92 16.80 -24.94
CA GLU A 128 3.25 15.59 -25.71
C GLU A 128 4.71 15.57 -26.18
N VAL A 129 5.32 16.74 -26.43
CA VAL A 129 6.72 16.88 -26.87
C VAL A 129 7.72 17.08 -25.73
N GLY A 130 7.27 16.97 -24.48
CA GLY A 130 8.13 16.97 -23.28
C GLY A 130 8.56 18.35 -22.82
N GLN A 131 7.85 19.39 -23.26
CA GLN A 131 8.03 20.75 -22.78
C GLN A 131 6.99 21.04 -21.68
N PRO A 132 7.32 21.93 -20.72
CA PRO A 132 6.32 22.42 -19.79
C PRO A 132 5.11 23.01 -20.52
N HIS A 133 3.91 22.88 -19.95
CA HIS A 133 2.76 23.66 -20.43
C HIS A 133 3.03 25.16 -20.18
N THR A 134 3.48 25.87 -21.21
CA THR A 134 3.91 27.28 -21.09
C THR A 134 2.76 28.28 -21.21
N SER A 135 1.52 27.84 -21.45
CA SER A 135 0.28 28.64 -21.40
C SER A 135 -0.95 27.73 -21.51
N VAL A 136 -2.05 28.06 -20.81
CA VAL A 136 -3.39 27.54 -21.14
C VAL A 136 -3.89 28.35 -22.32
N SER A 137 -3.54 27.92 -23.53
CA SER A 137 -4.23 28.39 -24.74
C SER A 137 -5.45 27.52 -24.90
N ASP A 138 -6.61 28.01 -24.48
CA ASP A 138 -7.90 27.35 -24.72
C ASP A 138 -8.12 27.26 -26.25
N PRO A 139 -8.21 26.06 -26.85
CA PRO A 139 -8.58 25.97 -28.25
C PRO A 139 -10.09 26.21 -28.35
N SER A 140 -10.47 27.37 -28.87
CA SER A 140 -11.82 27.67 -29.36
C SER A 140 -12.28 26.66 -30.42
#